data_AF-A0A1Y3BCI1-F1
#
_entry.id   AF-A0A1Y3BCI1-F1
#
_cell.length_a   1.000
_cell.length_b   1.000
_cell.length_c   1.000
_cell.angle_alpha   90.00
_cell.angle_beta   90.00
_cell.angle_gamma   90.00
#
_symmetry.space_group_name_H-M   'P 1'
#
loop_
_entity.id
_entity.type
_entity.pdbx_description
1 polymer ?
#
loop_
_entity_poly.entity_id
_entity_poly.type
_entity_poly.pdbx_seq_one_letter_code
_entity_poly.pdbx_strand_id
1 'polypeptide(L)'
;MNHMDFEFAFWQMVYLFSNPKKVYRNFQYRKQTKNQFARDDPAFLVLLSIWFIISATGLSLVLHLHFVGFIKFLLWVVLVDCILIGMIVASIFWFITNFFLKKNSNQDVEWGYTFDVHLNAFFPPLLILH
;
A
#
# COMPACT_ATOMS: atom_id res chain seq x y z
N MET A 1 9.99 -25.64 1.86
CA MET A 1 8.70 -25.23 1.27
C MET A 1 7.92 -24.44 2.31
N ASN A 2 7.61 -23.18 1.98
CA ASN A 2 6.51 -22.37 2.51
C ASN A 2 6.61 -21.77 3.92
N HIS A 3 7.79 -21.29 4.34
CA HIS A 3 7.80 -20.13 5.24
C HIS A 3 7.54 -18.89 4.36
N MET A 4 6.28 -18.78 3.96
CA MET A 4 5.78 -17.77 3.03
C MET A 4 6.17 -16.38 3.54
N ASP A 5 6.49 -15.42 2.65
CA ASP A 5 6.99 -14.05 2.94
C ASP A 5 6.07 -13.17 3.81
N PHE A 6 5.11 -13.76 4.51
CA PHE A 6 4.15 -13.17 5.43
C PHE A 6 4.81 -12.59 6.67
N GLU A 7 5.79 -13.28 7.27
CA GLU A 7 6.48 -12.74 8.44
C GLU A 7 7.28 -11.49 8.07
N PHE A 8 7.94 -11.52 6.91
CA PHE A 8 8.63 -10.37 6.36
C PHE A 8 7.65 -9.24 5.99
N ALA A 9 6.52 -9.55 5.37
CA ALA A 9 5.47 -8.58 5.04
C ALA A 9 4.87 -7.93 6.29
N PHE A 10 4.63 -8.72 7.34
CA PHE A 10 4.15 -8.26 8.65
C PHE A 10 5.16 -7.32 9.30
N TRP A 11 6.43 -7.71 9.38
CA TRP A 11 7.47 -6.82 9.88
C TRP A 11 7.61 -5.55 9.04
N GLN A 12 7.43 -5.62 7.73
CA GLN A 12 7.46 -4.43 6.88
C GLN A 12 6.29 -3.48 7.20
N MET A 13 5.09 -4.01 7.49
CA MET A 13 3.96 -3.21 7.98
C MET A 13 4.25 -2.58 9.34
N VAL A 14 4.82 -3.33 10.29
CA VAL A 14 5.19 -2.78 11.61
C VAL A 14 6.26 -1.70 11.48
N TYR A 15 7.26 -1.91 10.63
CA TYR A 15 8.30 -0.92 10.37
C TYR A 15 7.79 0.32 9.62
N LEU A 16 6.69 0.23 8.87
CA LEU A 16 6.05 1.43 8.31
C LEU A 16 5.62 2.42 9.39
N PHE A 17 5.19 1.95 10.56
CA PHE A 17 4.87 2.80 11.71
C PHE A 17 6.09 3.17 12.53
N SER A 18 6.90 2.17 12.89
CA SER A 18 7.95 2.36 13.88
C SER A 18 9.23 2.97 13.28
N ASN A 19 9.60 2.55 12.07
CA ASN A 19 10.85 2.97 11.45
C ASN A 19 10.82 2.87 9.91
N PRO A 20 10.18 3.83 9.22
CA PRO A 20 10.01 3.77 7.76
C PRO A 20 11.34 3.79 7.00
N LYS A 21 12.42 4.29 7.62
CA LYS A 21 13.77 4.28 7.04
C LYS A 21 14.27 2.87 6.76
N LYS A 22 13.91 1.89 7.62
CA LYS A 22 14.30 0.48 7.44
C LYS A 22 13.61 -0.12 6.21
N VAL A 23 12.33 0.20 6.01
CA VAL A 23 11.54 -0.22 4.84
C VAL A 23 12.10 0.39 3.56
N TYR A 24 12.40 1.69 3.58
CA TYR A 24 13.02 2.39 2.45
C TYR A 24 14.35 1.77 2.03
N ARG A 25 15.20 1.42 3.00
CA ARG A 25 16.47 0.76 2.72
C ARG A 25 16.29 -0.57 1.99
N ASN A 26 15.26 -1.35 2.34
CA ASN A 26 14.97 -2.62 1.66
C ASN A 26 14.56 -2.41 0.19
N PHE A 27 13.81 -1.34 -0.14
CA PHE A 27 13.51 -0.98 -1.53
C PHE A 27 14.77 -0.60 -2.31
N GLN A 28 15.69 0.16 -1.71
CA GLN A 28 16.96 0.52 -2.33
C GLN A 28 17.85 -0.71 -2.60
N TYR A 29 17.90 -1.67 -1.66
CA TYR A 29 18.59 -2.95 -1.88
C TYR A 29 17.99 -3.75 -3.05
N ARG A 30 16.66 -3.80 -3.19
CA ARG A 30 15.99 -4.46 -4.32
C ARG A 30 16.29 -3.76 -5.64
N LYS A 31 16.35 -2.43 -5.65
CA LYS A 31 16.75 -1.70 -6.86
C LYS A 31 18.16 -2.07 -7.31
N GLN A 32 19.11 -2.20 -6.39
CA GLN A 32 20.49 -2.55 -6.74
C GLN A 32 20.65 -4.00 -7.22
N THR A 33 19.82 -4.93 -6.74
CA THR A 33 19.96 -6.37 -7.03
C THR A 33 19.06 -6.86 -8.17
N LYS A 34 17.86 -6.29 -8.33
CA LYS A 34 16.86 -6.70 -9.33
C LYS A 34 16.41 -5.57 -10.26
N ASN A 35 16.95 -4.36 -10.12
CA ASN A 35 16.56 -3.17 -10.90
C ASN A 35 15.07 -2.80 -10.85
N GLN A 36 14.30 -3.32 -9.88
CA GLN A 36 12.90 -3.00 -9.67
C GLN A 36 12.63 -2.45 -8.26
N PHE A 37 11.75 -1.47 -8.19
CA PHE A 37 11.25 -0.91 -6.92
C PHE A 37 9.93 -1.55 -6.49
N ALA A 38 9.12 -1.99 -7.47
CA ALA A 38 7.87 -2.69 -7.21
C ALA A 38 8.10 -4.01 -6.47
N ARG A 39 7.08 -4.40 -5.71
CA ARG A 39 7.06 -5.60 -4.89
C ARG A 39 6.36 -6.70 -5.67
N ASP A 40 7.03 -7.82 -5.89
CA ASP A 40 6.47 -8.95 -6.64
C ASP A 40 5.70 -9.93 -5.73
N ASP A 41 5.74 -9.71 -4.41
CA ASP A 41 5.24 -10.67 -3.44
C ASP A 41 3.77 -10.39 -3.08
N PRO A 42 2.83 -11.31 -3.35
CA PRO A 42 1.40 -11.11 -3.09
C PRO A 42 1.06 -11.03 -1.59
N ALA A 43 2.00 -11.41 -0.71
CA ALA A 43 1.80 -11.47 0.74
C ALA A 43 1.41 -10.12 1.36
N PHE A 44 1.96 -9.02 0.86
CA PHE A 44 1.62 -7.68 1.38
C PHE A 44 0.18 -7.27 1.05
N LEU A 45 -0.27 -7.56 -0.17
CA LEU A 45 -1.65 -7.28 -0.60
C LEU A 45 -2.66 -8.12 0.18
N VAL A 46 -2.33 -9.39 0.47
CA VAL A 46 -3.16 -10.25 1.31
C VAL A 46 -3.28 -9.67 2.72
N LEU A 47 -2.16 -9.26 3.33
CA LEU A 47 -2.15 -8.68 4.67
C LEU A 47 -2.92 -7.34 4.74
N LEU A 48 -2.79 -6.51 3.71
CA LEU A 48 -3.56 -5.28 3.55
C LEU A 48 -5.06 -5.55 3.40
N SER A 49 -5.44 -6.59 2.64
CA SER A 49 -6.85 -6.98 2.45
C SER A 49 -7.50 -7.44 3.75
N ILE A 50 -6.78 -8.22 4.58
CA ILE A 50 -7.24 -8.61 5.92
C ILE A 50 -7.53 -7.37 6.76
N TRP A 51 -6.64 -6.37 6.70
CA TRP A 51 -6.80 -5.15 7.47
C TRP A 51 -7.98 -4.29 7.01
N PHE A 52 -8.23 -4.23 5.69
CA PHE A 52 -9.42 -3.58 5.13
C PHE A 52 -10.71 -4.25 5.61
N ILE A 53 -10.75 -5.58 5.73
CA ILE A 53 -11.92 -6.30 6.25
C ILE A 53 -12.18 -5.93 7.71
N ILE A 54 -11.13 -5.87 8.54
CA ILE A 54 -11.25 -5.50 9.96
C ILE A 54 -11.80 -4.07 10.08
N SER A 55 -11.23 -3.12 9.35
CA SER A 55 -11.67 -1.72 9.36
C SER A 55 -13.10 -1.54 8.82
N ALA A 56 -13.43 -2.22 7.71
CA ALA A 56 -14.78 -2.20 7.16
C ALA A 56 -15.80 -2.77 8.14
N THR A 57 -15.45 -3.84 8.86
CA THR A 57 -16.32 -4.45 9.87
C THR A 57 -16.54 -3.48 11.03
N GLY A 58 -15.47 -2.86 11.52
CA GLY A 58 -15.56 -1.88 12.60
C GLY A 58 -16.39 -0.64 12.23
N LEU A 59 -16.24 -0.12 11.01
CA LEU A 59 -17.03 1.02 10.53
C LEU A 59 -18.49 0.63 10.23
N SER A 60 -18.73 -0.61 9.79
CA SER A 60 -20.09 -1.15 9.62
C SER A 60 -20.86 -1.26 10.93
N LEU A 61 -20.18 -1.58 12.03
CA LEU A 61 -20.76 -1.60 13.38
C LEU A 61 -21.15 -0.19 13.82
N VAL A 62 -20.28 0.80 13.60
CA VAL A 62 -20.57 2.21 13.93
C VAL A 62 -21.75 2.76 13.14
N LEU A 63 -21.81 2.45 11.84
CA LEU A 63 -22.86 2.94 10.93
C LEU A 63 -24.16 2.12 10.97
N HIS A 64 -24.25 1.07 11.80
CA HIS A 64 -25.40 0.14 11.87
C HIS A 64 -25.88 -0.33 10.48
N LEU A 65 -24.94 -0.68 9.60
CA LEU A 65 -25.24 -1.10 8.23
C LEU A 65 -25.76 -2.55 8.20
N HIS A 66 -26.84 -2.79 7.45
CA HIS A 66 -27.29 -4.15 7.13
C HIS A 66 -26.29 -4.86 6.20
N PHE A 67 -26.31 -6.20 6.13
CA PHE A 67 -25.30 -7.01 5.40
C PHE A 67 -25.03 -6.56 3.96
N VAL A 68 -26.08 -6.14 3.22
CA VAL A 68 -25.95 -5.63 1.85
C VAL A 68 -25.25 -4.25 1.82
N GLY A 69 -25.54 -3.40 2.81
CA GLY A 69 -24.87 -2.13 3.01
C GLY A 69 -23.39 -2.31 3.33
N PHE A 70 -23.05 -3.29 4.15
CA PHE A 70 -21.66 -3.67 4.44
C PHE A 70 -20.90 -4.07 3.17
N ILE A 71 -21.44 -4.97 2.34
CA ILE A 71 -20.77 -5.41 1.11
C ILE A 71 -20.59 -4.26 0.11
N LYS A 72 -21.62 -3.40 -0.06
CA LYS A 72 -21.52 -2.21 -0.89
C LYS A 72 -20.47 -1.22 -0.38
N PHE A 73 -20.42 -1.03 0.94
CA PHE A 73 -19.46 -0.16 1.59
C PHE A 73 -18.02 -0.67 1.43
N LEU A 74 -17.79 -1.97 1.65
CA LEU A 74 -16.49 -2.61 1.45
C LEU A 74 -16.02 -2.47 0.00
N LEU A 75 -16.89 -2.77 -0.97
CA LEU A 75 -16.56 -2.59 -2.38
C LEU A 75 -16.27 -1.13 -2.74
N TRP A 76 -17.02 -0.18 -2.18
CA TRP A 76 -16.76 1.24 -2.41
C TRP A 76 -15.38 1.67 -1.89
N VAL A 77 -15.06 1.33 -0.65
CA VAL A 77 -13.76 1.67 -0.04
C VAL A 77 -12.59 1.03 -0.80
N VAL A 78 -12.73 -0.22 -1.25
CA VAL A 78 -11.66 -0.89 -1.99
C VAL A 78 -11.55 -0.35 -3.42
N LEU A 79 -12.65 -0.24 -4.16
CA LEU A 79 -12.59 0.14 -5.57
C LEU A 79 -12.40 1.64 -5.77
N VAL A 80 -13.07 2.47 -4.99
CA VAL A 80 -13.03 3.93 -5.13
C VAL A 80 -11.87 4.49 -4.32
N ASP A 81 -11.85 4.30 -3.01
CA ASP A 81 -10.87 4.96 -2.16
C ASP A 81 -9.45 4.38 -2.33
N CYS A 82 -9.33 3.06 -2.47
CA CYS A 82 -8.02 2.42 -2.59
C CYS A 82 -7.50 2.36 -4.04
N ILE A 83 -8.33 1.92 -5.00
CA ILE A 83 -7.90 1.76 -6.40
C ILE A 83 -8.03 3.07 -7.19
N LEU A 84 -9.22 3.68 -7.27
CA LEU A 84 -9.44 4.84 -8.13
C LEU A 84 -8.62 6.06 -7.67
N ILE A 85 -8.75 6.45 -6.40
CA ILE A 85 -7.96 7.56 -5.84
C ILE A 85 -6.47 7.20 -5.87
N GLY A 86 -6.11 5.96 -5.55
CA GLY A 86 -4.72 5.51 -5.59
C GLY A 86 -4.09 5.59 -6.98
N MET A 87 -4.80 5.24 -8.05
CA MET A 87 -4.31 5.40 -9.42
C MET A 87 -4.12 6.88 -9.80
N ILE A 88 -5.04 7.75 -9.39
CA ILE A 88 -4.93 9.20 -9.64
C ILE A 88 -3.70 9.76 -8.92
N VAL A 89 -3.58 9.49 -7.62
CA VAL A 89 -2.48 9.96 -6.79
C VAL A 89 -1.14 9.40 -7.31
N ALA A 90 -1.07 8.10 -7.60
CA ALA A 90 0.13 7.47 -8.16
C ALA A 90 0.55 8.14 -9.48
N SER A 91 -0.39 8.43 -10.37
CA SER A 91 -0.10 9.07 -11.66
C SER A 91 0.40 10.50 -11.49
N ILE A 92 -0.19 11.28 -10.57
CA ILE A 92 0.27 12.64 -10.26
C ILE A 92 1.69 12.61 -9.68
N PHE A 93 1.94 11.77 -8.66
CA PHE A 93 3.26 11.67 -8.03
C PHE A 93 4.31 11.10 -8.98
N TRP A 94 3.96 10.14 -9.82
CA TRP A 94 4.83 9.60 -10.86
C TRP A 94 5.24 10.68 -11.85
N PHE A 95 4.28 11.49 -12.31
CA PHE A 95 4.55 12.61 -13.21
C PHE A 95 5.47 13.65 -12.55
N ILE A 96 5.14 14.08 -11.32
CA ILE A 96 5.95 15.06 -10.57
C ILE A 96 7.37 14.54 -10.36
N THR A 97 7.52 13.27 -9.97
CA THR A 97 8.84 12.70 -9.63
C THR A 97 9.73 12.55 -10.86
N ASN A 98 9.18 12.03 -11.96
CA ASN A 98 9.95 11.87 -13.19
C ASN A 98 10.23 13.20 -13.91
N PHE A 99 9.40 14.22 -13.71
CA PHE A 99 9.59 15.52 -14.34
C PHE A 99 10.51 16.45 -13.52
N PHE A 100 10.31 16.55 -12.20
CA PHE A 100 11.02 17.52 -11.35
C PHE A 100 12.17 16.95 -10.51
N LEU A 101 12.09 15.69 -10.06
CA LEU A 101 13.03 15.11 -9.09
C LEU A 101 14.11 14.23 -9.70
N LYS A 102 14.11 14.05 -11.03
CA LYS A 102 15.09 13.23 -11.73
C LYS A 102 16.47 13.92 -11.75
N LYS A 103 17.37 13.43 -10.89
CA LYS A 103 18.77 13.89 -10.85
C LYS A 103 19.67 13.19 -11.89
N ASN A 104 19.34 11.94 -12.26
CA ASN A 104 20.06 11.14 -13.26
C ASN A 104 19.04 10.42 -14.17
N SER A 105 19.30 10.39 -15.48
CA SER A 105 18.39 9.85 -16.50
C SER A 105 18.14 8.33 -16.43
N ASN A 106 18.93 7.58 -15.66
CA ASN A 106 18.83 6.12 -15.50
C ASN A 106 17.99 5.66 -14.30
N GLN A 107 17.41 6.58 -13.52
CA GLN A 107 16.62 6.24 -12.33
C GLN A 107 15.17 6.70 -12.47
N ASP A 108 14.43 6.00 -13.33
CA ASP A 108 13.01 6.21 -13.53
C ASP A 108 12.25 5.59 -12.37
N VAL A 109 11.31 6.34 -11.82
CA VAL A 109 10.43 5.81 -10.78
C VAL A 109 9.32 5.02 -11.45
N GLU A 110 9.22 3.75 -11.10
CA GLU A 110 8.18 2.85 -11.60
C GLU A 110 6.81 3.29 -11.08
N TRP A 111 5.81 3.32 -11.98
CA TRP A 111 4.44 3.66 -11.60
C TRP A 111 3.87 2.71 -10.53
N GLY A 112 4.22 1.42 -10.61
CA GLY A 112 3.85 0.41 -9.60
C GLY A 112 4.43 0.70 -8.22
N TYR A 113 5.62 1.31 -8.14
CA TYR A 113 6.20 1.72 -6.87
C TYR A 113 5.47 2.92 -6.27
N THR A 114 5.10 3.92 -7.08
CA THR A 114 4.29 5.05 -6.59
C THR A 114 2.91 4.61 -6.09
N PHE A 115 2.31 3.60 -6.73
CA PHE A 115 1.06 3.00 -6.27
C PHE A 115 1.26 2.20 -4.96
N ASP A 116 2.31 1.38 -4.84
CA ASP A 116 2.62 0.68 -3.58
C ASP A 116 2.88 1.67 -2.43
N VAL A 117 3.59 2.78 -2.68
CA VAL A 117 3.79 3.83 -1.67
C VAL A 117 2.46 4.44 -1.22
N HIS A 118 1.52 4.68 -2.14
CA HIS A 118 0.18 5.16 -1.80
C HIS A 118 -0.56 4.17 -0.88
N LEU A 119 -0.59 2.88 -1.25
CA LEU A 119 -1.20 1.82 -0.42
C LEU A 119 -0.57 1.74 0.97
N ASN A 120 0.76 1.83 1.05
CA ASN A 120 1.50 1.84 2.31
C ASN A 120 1.20 3.09 3.16
N ALA A 121 0.96 4.25 2.54
CA ALA A 121 0.63 5.50 3.24
C ALA A 121 -0.82 5.55 3.74
N PHE A 122 -1.71 4.75 3.13
CA PHE A 122 -3.11 4.63 3.56
C PHE A 122 -3.28 3.78 4.83
N PHE A 123 -2.33 2.87 5.08
CA PHE A 123 -2.37 1.93 6.21
C PHE A 123 -2.32 2.62 7.58
N PRO A 124 -1.47 3.63 7.85
CA PRO A 124 -1.39 4.25 9.16
C PRO A 124 -2.61 5.06 9.60
N PRO A 125 -3.20 5.93 8.76
CA PRO A 125 -4.44 6.61 9.12
C PRO A 125 -5.59 5.64 9.39
N LEU A 126 -5.69 4.56 8.60
CA LEU A 126 -6.72 3.55 8.75
C LEU A 126 -6.60 2.79 10.09
N LEU A 127 -5.37 2.61 10.58
CA LEU A 127 -5.08 2.01 11.89
C LEU A 127 -5.34 2.95 13.08
N ILE A 128 -5.17 4.26 12.90
CA ILE A 128 -5.30 5.28 13.97
C ILE A 128 -6.76 5.72 14.15
N LEU A 129 -7.57 5.68 13.09
CA LEU A 129 -8.97 6.13 13.10
C LEU A 129 -9.95 5.09 13.70
N HIS A 130 -9.46 3.91 14.10
CA HIS A 130 -10.23 2.82 14.72
C HIS A 130 -9.68 2.50 16.11
#